data_AF-A0A381W436-F1
#
_entry.id   AF-A0A381W436-F1
#
_cell.length_a   1.000
_cell.length_b   1.000
_cell.length_c   1.000
_cell.angle_alpha   90.00
_cell.angle_beta   90.00
_cell.angle_gamma   90.00
#
_symmetry.space_group_name_H-M   'P 1'
#
loop_
_entity.id
_entity.type
_entity.pdbx_description
1 polymer ?
#
loop_
_entity_poly.entity_id
_entity_poly.type
_entity_poly.pdbx_seq_one_letter_code
_entity_poly.pdbx_strand_id
1 'polypeptide(L)'
;MTILVIAAHPDDEVLGCGGTIARYANEDDVHIAILGEGVSSRYEQRTDVPAAQLQKLQADAKAAAEVLGARSVSFCGLPDNRFDEVGLLNLIKPVEKWVETFRPDAIYTHHPGDL
;
A
#
# COMPACT_ATOMS: atom_id res chain seq x y z
N MET A 1 1.80 20.12 -2.58
CA MET A 1 0.62 19.25 -2.68
C MET A 1 0.83 18.06 -1.76
N THR A 2 -0.26 17.44 -1.31
CA THR A 2 -0.23 16.16 -0.61
C THR A 2 -0.79 15.10 -1.55
N ILE A 3 -0.01 14.04 -1.79
CA ILE A 3 -0.37 12.94 -2.66
C ILE A 3 -0.49 11.67 -1.83
N LEU A 4 -1.57 10.91 -2.04
CA LEU A 4 -1.76 9.60 -1.44
C LEU A 4 -1.75 8.53 -2.52
N VAL A 5 -0.82 7.59 -2.44
CA VAL A 5 -0.79 6.39 -3.28
C VAL A 5 -1.40 5.23 -2.51
N ILE A 6 -2.43 4.61 -3.07
CA ILE A 6 -3.14 3.48 -2.47
C ILE A 6 -2.91 2.25 -3.35
N ALA A 7 -2.21 1.28 -2.78
CA ALA A 7 -1.82 0.03 -3.42
C ALA A 7 -2.47 -1.18 -2.72
N ALA A 8 -2.69 -2.24 -3.49
CA ALA A 8 -3.22 -3.50 -2.95
C ALA A 8 -2.12 -4.26 -2.22
N HIS A 9 -0.95 -4.41 -2.82
CA HIS A 9 0.17 -5.19 -2.29
C HIS A 9 1.46 -4.34 -2.22
N PRO A 10 2.43 -4.72 -1.37
CA PRO A 10 3.74 -4.08 -1.36
C PRO A 10 4.51 -4.45 -2.64
N ASP A 11 4.77 -3.45 -3.49
CA ASP A 11 5.44 -3.47 -4.81
C ASP A 11 4.60 -2.78 -5.89
N ASP A 12 3.27 -2.92 -5.83
CA ASP A 12 2.30 -2.29 -6.73
C ASP A 12 2.52 -0.77 -6.86
N GLU A 13 2.83 -0.07 -5.77
CA GLU A 13 3.07 1.37 -5.79
C GLU A 13 4.33 1.74 -6.58
N VAL A 14 5.34 0.87 -6.51
CA VAL A 14 6.63 1.04 -7.19
C VAL A 14 6.48 0.70 -8.66
N LEU A 15 5.85 -0.43 -8.97
CA LEU A 15 5.65 -0.92 -10.33
C LEU A 15 4.65 -0.06 -11.12
N GLY A 16 3.55 0.33 -10.47
CA GLY A 16 2.49 1.11 -11.09
C GLY A 16 2.87 2.57 -11.30
N CYS A 17 3.36 3.26 -10.27
CA CYS A 17 3.64 4.70 -10.34
C CYS A 17 4.93 5.15 -9.64
N GLY A 18 5.91 4.27 -9.42
CA GLY A 18 7.15 4.61 -8.70
C GLY A 18 7.91 5.81 -9.27
N GLY A 19 7.97 5.93 -10.61
CA GLY A 19 8.57 7.11 -11.25
C GLY A 19 7.81 8.42 -10.94
N THR A 20 6.49 8.36 -10.83
CA THR A 20 5.65 9.50 -10.44
C THR A 20 5.83 9.86 -8.97
N ILE A 21 5.93 8.85 -8.09
CA ILE A 21 6.26 9.04 -6.67
C ILE A 21 7.59 9.78 -6.55
N ALA A 22 8.66 9.24 -7.15
CA ALA A 22 10.01 9.82 -7.09
C ALA A 22 10.07 11.24 -7.65
N ARG A 23 9.29 11.53 -8.71
CA ARG A 23 9.21 12.88 -9.26
C ARG A 23 8.60 13.86 -8.25
N TYR A 24 7.42 13.54 -7.72
CA TYR A 24 6.69 14.44 -6.83
C TYR A 24 7.33 14.56 -5.45
N ALA A 25 7.97 13.51 -4.95
CA ALA A 25 8.66 13.54 -3.65
C ALA A 25 9.75 14.61 -3.53
N ASN A 26 10.24 15.18 -4.64
CA ASN A 26 11.19 16.29 -4.61
C ASN A 26 10.57 17.63 -4.16
N GLU A 27 9.27 17.81 -4.38
CA GLU A 27 8.58 19.11 -4.20
C GLU A 27 7.31 19.00 -3.33
N ASP A 28 6.73 17.80 -3.22
CA ASP A 28 5.44 17.52 -2.60
C ASP A 28 5.53 16.42 -1.53
N ASP A 29 4.51 16.35 -0.67
CA ASP A 29 4.41 15.31 0.36
C ASP A 29 3.68 14.09 -0.22
N VAL A 30 4.44 13.02 -0.49
CA VAL A 30 3.89 11.76 -1.01
C VAL A 30 3.78 10.73 0.11
N HIS A 31 2.58 10.22 0.35
CA HIS A 31 2.29 9.16 1.30
C HIS A 31 1.85 7.90 0.57
N ILE A 32 2.32 6.74 1.02
CA ILE A 32 1.98 5.43 0.47
C ILE A 32 1.13 4.68 1.50
N ALA A 33 0.06 4.04 1.04
CA ALA A 33 -0.79 3.20 1.84
C ALA A 33 -1.03 1.86 1.13
N ILE A 34 -0.68 0.76 1.79
CA ILE A 34 -0.77 -0.60 1.27
C ILE A 34 -1.82 -1.37 2.07
N LEU A 35 -2.80 -1.92 1.36
CA LEU A 35 -3.93 -2.62 1.96
C LEU A 35 -3.56 -4.02 2.45
N GLY A 36 -2.96 -4.82 1.57
CA GLY A 36 -2.71 -6.25 1.73
C GLY A 36 -1.34 -6.57 2.35
N GLU A 37 -1.20 -7.82 2.78
CA GLU A 37 0.06 -8.34 3.32
C GLU A 37 1.08 -8.72 2.24
N GLY A 38 0.66 -9.03 1.00
CA GLY A 38 1.54 -9.35 -0.13
C GLY A 38 2.20 -10.73 -0.11
N VAL A 39 2.01 -11.52 0.96
CA VAL A 39 2.68 -12.82 1.12
C VAL A 39 1.74 -13.96 1.54
N SER A 40 0.58 -13.64 2.13
CA SER A 40 -0.30 -14.67 2.70
C SER A 40 -0.98 -15.56 1.67
N SER A 41 -1.05 -15.13 0.40
CA SER A 41 -1.58 -15.95 -0.70
C SER A 41 -0.70 -17.17 -1.05
N ARG A 42 0.56 -17.19 -0.58
CA ARG A 42 1.51 -18.30 -0.79
C ARG A 42 1.30 -19.47 0.18
N TYR A 43 0.33 -19.34 1.07
CA TYR A 43 0.05 -20.26 2.16
C TYR A 43 -1.42 -20.67 2.15
N GLU A 44 -1.72 -21.88 2.62
CA GLU A 44 -3.10 -22.38 2.71
C GLU A 44 -3.92 -21.58 3.74
N GLN A 45 -3.33 -21.29 4.90
CA GLN A 45 -3.94 -20.46 5.93
C GLN A 45 -3.06 -19.23 6.21
N ARG A 46 -3.69 -18.08 6.44
CA ARG A 46 -2.98 -16.85 6.83
C ARG A 46 -2.12 -17.05 8.09
N THR A 47 -2.55 -17.92 9.00
CA THR A 47 -1.82 -18.27 10.23
C THR A 47 -0.52 -19.04 9.98
N ASP A 48 -0.35 -19.61 8.78
CA ASP A 48 0.87 -20.35 8.42
C ASP A 48 2.00 -19.42 7.95
N VAL A 49 1.68 -18.14 7.72
CA VAL A 49 2.65 -17.13 7.27
C VAL A 49 3.66 -16.86 8.38
N PRO A 50 4.96 -17.09 8.15
CA PRO A 50 5.98 -16.74 9.13
C PRO A 50 6.00 -15.23 9.37
N ALA A 51 5.83 -14.79 10.63
CA ALA A 51 5.86 -13.37 10.98
C ALA A 51 7.12 -12.64 10.47
N ALA A 52 8.25 -13.35 10.43
CA ALA A 52 9.51 -12.83 9.89
C ALA A 52 9.42 -12.46 8.40
N GLN A 53 8.64 -13.19 7.58
CA GLN A 53 8.46 -12.85 6.17
C GLN A 53 7.61 -11.60 5.99
N LEU A 54 6.51 -11.48 6.75
CA LEU A 54 5.68 -10.29 6.72
C LEU A 54 6.47 -9.05 7.16
N GLN A 55 7.23 -9.16 8.25
CA GLN A 55 8.10 -8.08 8.74
C GLN A 55 9.18 -7.70 7.72
N LYS A 56 9.80 -8.70 7.08
CA LYS A 56 10.79 -8.45 6.03
C LYS A 56 10.17 -7.71 4.85
N LEU A 57 9.02 -8.15 4.35
CA LEU A 57 8.36 -7.49 3.22
C LEU A 57 7.94 -6.05 3.54
N GLN A 58 7.46 -5.79 4.76
CA GLN A 58 7.20 -4.42 5.22
C GLN A 58 8.47 -3.57 5.33
N ALA A 59 9.60 -4.17 5.73
CA ALA A 59 10.89 -3.48 5.75
C ALA A 59 11.38 -3.17 4.34
N ASP A 60 11.24 -4.10 3.41
CA ASP A 60 11.60 -3.93 2.00
C ASP A 60 10.77 -2.79 1.35
N ALA A 61 9.45 -2.76 1.61
CA ALA A 61 8.57 -1.68 1.13
C ALA A 61 8.92 -0.30 1.73
N LYS A 62 9.28 -0.25 3.02
CA LYS A 62 9.77 1.00 3.64
C LYS A 62 11.08 1.46 3.02
N ALA A 63 12.02 0.56 2.79
CA ALA A 63 13.29 0.89 2.15
C ALA A 63 13.08 1.39 0.70
N ALA A 64 12.17 0.77 -0.06
CA ALA A 64 11.79 1.23 -1.39
C ALA A 64 11.19 2.65 -1.35
N ALA A 65 10.28 2.91 -0.40
CA ALA A 65 9.69 4.22 -0.22
C ALA A 65 10.72 5.30 0.16
N GLU A 66 11.70 4.97 1.00
CA GLU A 66 12.82 5.86 1.32
C GLU A 66 13.65 6.21 0.07
N VAL A 67 13.95 5.23 -0.78
CA VAL A 67 14.64 5.45 -2.06
C VAL A 67 13.83 6.35 -2.99
N LEU A 68 12.50 6.20 -2.99
CA LEU A 68 11.58 7.03 -3.77
C LEU A 68 11.34 8.41 -3.15
N GLY A 69 11.83 8.70 -1.94
CA GLY A 69 11.64 9.96 -1.25
C GLY A 69 10.25 10.15 -0.61
N ALA A 70 9.43 9.10 -0.53
CA ALA A 70 8.10 9.20 0.06
C ALA A 70 8.18 9.50 1.57
N ARG A 71 7.22 10.28 2.07
CA ARG A 71 7.16 10.73 3.47
C ARG A 71 6.83 9.62 4.45
N SER A 72 5.98 8.67 4.04
CA SER A 72 5.55 7.58 4.91
C SER A 72 4.97 6.42 4.11
N VAL A 73 5.05 5.23 4.69
CA VAL A 73 4.32 4.03 4.26
C VAL A 73 3.43 3.54 5.40
N SER A 74 2.16 3.33 5.11
CA SER A 74 1.18 2.74 6.02
C SER A 74 0.75 1.35 5.52
N PHE A 75 0.54 0.41 6.43
CA PHE A 75 0.09 -0.95 6.11
C PHE A 75 -1.23 -1.25 6.83
N CYS A 76 -2.22 -1.79 6.13
CA CYS A 76 -3.48 -2.24 6.74
C CYS A 76 -3.44 -3.70 7.19
N GLY A 77 -2.68 -4.56 6.49
CA GLY A 77 -2.56 -5.98 6.83
C GLY A 77 -3.82 -6.79 6.53
N LEU A 78 -4.52 -6.47 5.44
CA LEU A 78 -5.62 -7.27 4.92
C LEU A 78 -5.09 -8.57 4.28
N PRO A 79 -5.89 -9.65 4.26
CA PRO A 79 -5.45 -10.92 3.70
C PRO A 79 -5.17 -10.80 2.19
N ASP A 80 -4.00 -11.26 1.79
CA ASP A 80 -3.46 -11.15 0.44
C ASP A 80 -4.27 -11.99 -0.56
N ASN A 81 -4.61 -11.44 -1.73
CA ASN A 81 -5.51 -12.03 -2.74
C ASN A 81 -6.86 -12.56 -2.20
N ARG A 82 -7.35 -12.00 -1.09
CA ARG A 82 -8.61 -12.43 -0.43
C ARG A 82 -9.42 -11.24 0.09
N PHE A 83 -9.38 -10.10 -0.62
CA PHE A 83 -10.18 -8.93 -0.25
C PHE A 83 -11.69 -9.17 -0.41
N ASP A 84 -12.09 -10.13 -1.25
CA ASP A 84 -13.47 -10.58 -1.41
C ASP A 84 -14.03 -11.27 -0.16
N GLU A 85 -13.17 -11.84 0.68
CA GLU A 85 -13.57 -12.37 2.01
C GLU A 85 -13.75 -11.25 3.05
N VAL A 86 -13.25 -10.05 2.77
CA VAL A 86 -13.35 -8.88 3.65
C VAL A 86 -14.61 -8.09 3.28
N GLY A 87 -15.53 -7.94 4.23
CA GLY A 87 -16.72 -7.10 4.01
C GLY A 87 -16.33 -5.69 3.56
N LEU A 88 -16.97 -5.20 2.49
CA LEU A 88 -16.61 -3.95 1.81
C LEU A 88 -16.44 -2.75 2.78
N LEU A 89 -17.32 -2.63 3.78
CA LEU A 89 -17.21 -1.57 4.81
C LEU A 89 -15.89 -1.63 5.59
N ASN A 90 -15.38 -2.82 5.88
CA ASN A 90 -14.10 -3.00 6.59
C ASN A 90 -12.89 -2.74 5.69
N LEU A 91 -13.04 -2.87 4.36
CA LEU A 91 -12.02 -2.48 3.39
C LEU A 91 -11.99 -0.96 3.17
N ILE A 92 -13.16 -0.31 3.17
CA ILE A 92 -13.29 1.14 2.97
C ILE A 92 -12.78 1.95 4.17
N LYS A 93 -13.07 1.53 5.41
CA LYS A 93 -12.71 2.29 6.63
C LYS A 93 -11.21 2.65 6.75
N PRO A 94 -10.25 1.75 6.49
CA PRO A 94 -8.83 2.11 6.45
C PRO A 94 -8.53 3.20 5.40
N VAL A 95 -9.13 3.09 4.21
CA VAL A 95 -8.97 4.07 3.13
C VAL A 95 -9.53 5.43 3.54
N GLU A 96 -10.75 5.47 4.07
CA GLU A 96 -11.36 6.70 4.60
C GLU A 96 -10.47 7.36 5.64
N LYS A 97 -9.95 6.56 6.60
CA LYS A 97 -9.04 7.08 7.64
C LYS A 97 -7.78 7.72 7.04
N TRP A 98 -7.16 7.10 6.03
CA TRP A 98 -6.00 7.70 5.37
C TRP A 98 -6.36 8.98 4.61
N VAL A 99 -7.48 9.00 3.90
CA VAL A 99 -7.97 10.19 3.20
C VAL A 99 -8.25 11.33 4.18
N GLU A 100 -8.90 11.07 5.31
CA GLU A 100 -9.14 12.04 6.38
C GLU A 100 -7.84 12.53 7.04
N THR A 101 -6.87 11.62 7.25
CA THR A 101 -5.60 11.95 7.89
C THR A 101 -4.74 12.85 7.01
N PHE A 102 -4.57 12.48 5.75
CA PHE A 102 -3.64 13.16 4.84
C PHE A 102 -4.29 14.30 4.06
N ARG A 103 -5.62 14.27 3.87
CA ARG A 103 -6.38 15.23 3.04
C ARG A 103 -5.69 15.48 1.69
N PRO A 104 -5.46 14.42 0.89
CA PRO A 104 -4.64 14.52 -0.32
C PRO A 104 -5.33 15.38 -1.40
N ASP A 105 -4.52 16.13 -2.14
CA ASP A 105 -4.93 16.87 -3.35
C ASP A 105 -5.13 15.91 -4.53
N ALA A 106 -4.40 14.79 -4.55
CA ALA A 106 -4.47 13.75 -5.57
C ALA A 106 -4.29 12.35 -4.99
N ILE A 107 -5.02 11.39 -5.53
CA ILE A 107 -4.90 9.97 -5.19
C ILE A 107 -4.47 9.19 -6.43
N TYR A 108 -3.43 8.36 -6.29
CA TYR A 108 -3.05 7.37 -7.29
C TYR A 108 -3.42 5.98 -6.78
N THR A 109 -3.99 5.16 -7.65
CA THR A 109 -4.34 3.78 -7.34
C THR A 109 -4.37 2.95 -8.62
N HIS A 110 -4.72 1.67 -8.48
CA HIS A 110 -4.79 0.69 -9.55
C HIS A 110 -5.67 1.12 -10.70
N HIS A 111 -5.26 0.74 -11.91
CA HIS A 111 -6.12 0.84 -13.08
C HIS A 111 -7.28 -0.16 -12.93
N PRO A 112 -8.54 0.19 -13.25
CA PRO A 112 -9.69 -0.71 -13.05
C PRO A 112 -9.68 -1.99 -13.89
N GLY A 113 -8.77 -2.09 -14.87
CA GLY A 113 -8.54 -3.29 -15.67
C GLY A 113 -7.30 -4.10 -15.28
N ASP A 114 -6.63 -3.72 -14.18
CA ASP A 114 -5.57 -4.52 -13.58
C ASP A 114 -6.23 -5.67 -12.78
N LEU A 115 -5.91 -6.93 -13.14
CA LEU A 115 -6.55 -8.16 -12.68
C LEU A 115 -5.52 -9.16 -12.17
#